data_AF-A0A9E7CPQ4-F1
#
_entry.id   AF-A0A9E7CPQ4-F1
#
_cell.length_a   1.000
_cell.length_b   1.000
_cell.length_c   1.000
_cell.angle_alpha   90.00
_cell.angle_beta   90.00
_cell.angle_gamma   90.00
#
_symmetry.space_group_name_H-M   'P 1'
#
loop_
_entity.id
_entity.type
_entity.pdbx_description
1 polymer ?
#
loop_
_entity_poly.entity_id
_entity_poly.type
_entity_poly.pdbx_seq_one_letter_code
_entity_poly.pdbx_strand_id
1 'polypeptide(L)'
;MLSYASLTESDTVLEIGPGPGILTEALLNAPIKKLISVEIDYQFWPNLEKMESNKFSLIKEDALQVPLSNFETPLKIIANLPYNVGTALIVKWIEQIDSVSDMVLMLQKEVVDRICAIPRTKDYGRLTILVQSVCNAKKCF
;
A
#
# COMPACT_ATOMS: atom_id res chain seq x y z
N MET A 1 -12.12 -0.59 -0.60
CA MET A 1 -10.71 -1.03 -0.47
C MET A 1 -10.62 -2.51 -0.11
N LEU A 2 -11.06 -2.93 1.09
CA LEU A 2 -11.02 -4.32 1.55
C LEU A 2 -11.67 -5.32 0.57
N SER A 3 -12.81 -4.97 -0.02
CA SER A 3 -13.50 -5.80 -1.01
C SER A 3 -12.69 -6.10 -2.27
N TYR A 4 -11.74 -5.25 -2.63
CA TYR A 4 -10.85 -5.45 -3.78
C TYR A 4 -9.56 -6.19 -3.41
N ALA A 5 -9.25 -6.30 -2.11
CA ALA A 5 -8.00 -6.86 -1.63
C ALA A 5 -8.01 -8.39 -1.50
N SER A 6 -9.18 -9.04 -1.62
CA SER A 6 -9.32 -10.51 -1.56
C SER A 6 -8.48 -11.12 -0.41
N LEU A 7 -8.67 -10.61 0.81
CA LEU A 7 -7.85 -10.94 1.96
C LEU A 7 -8.07 -12.38 2.45
N THR A 8 -6.98 -13.04 2.87
CA THR A 8 -6.99 -14.39 3.43
C THR A 8 -6.16 -14.50 4.71
N GLU A 9 -6.43 -15.51 5.55
CA GLU A 9 -5.70 -15.74 6.81
C GLU A 9 -4.19 -15.97 6.63
N SER A 10 -3.71 -16.18 5.40
CA SER A 10 -2.29 -16.30 5.10
C SER A 10 -1.59 -14.98 4.76
N ASP A 11 -2.36 -13.90 4.55
CA ASP A 11 -1.84 -12.63 4.04
C ASP A 11 -1.10 -11.85 5.12
N THR A 12 0.12 -11.40 4.78
CA THR A 12 0.80 -10.33 5.50
C THR A 12 0.54 -9.02 4.78
N VAL A 13 -0.16 -8.10 5.45
CA VAL A 13 -0.55 -6.80 4.90
C VAL A 13 0.41 -5.72 5.36
N LEU A 14 0.89 -4.93 4.39
CA LEU A 14 1.62 -3.69 4.65
C LEU A 14 0.70 -2.50 4.41
N GLU A 15 0.39 -1.76 5.47
CA GLU A 15 -0.35 -0.50 5.43
C GLU A 15 0.59 0.69 5.51
N ILE A 16 0.40 1.68 4.65
CA ILE A 16 1.20 2.92 4.64
C ILE A 16 0.28 4.10 4.91
N GLY A 17 0.67 4.91 5.90
CA GLY A 17 -0.10 6.07 6.34
C GLY A 17 -1.45 5.67 6.96
N PRO A 18 -1.46 4.86 8.03
CA PRO A 18 -2.70 4.50 8.73
C PRO A 18 -3.47 5.72 9.27
N GLY A 19 -2.79 6.85 9.52
CA GLY A 19 -3.38 8.06 10.06
C GLY A 19 -4.15 7.79 11.36
N PRO A 20 -5.43 8.20 11.48
CA PRO A 20 -6.20 7.95 12.70
C PRO A 20 -6.52 6.47 12.97
N GLY A 21 -6.20 5.54 12.05
CA GLY A 21 -6.33 4.09 12.26
C GLY A 21 -7.65 3.48 11.80
N ILE A 22 -8.49 4.20 11.04
CA ILE A 22 -9.77 3.68 10.52
C ILE A 22 -9.55 2.46 9.61
N LEU A 23 -8.59 2.56 8.69
CA LEU A 23 -8.25 1.45 7.79
C LEU A 23 -7.54 0.32 8.56
N THR A 24 -6.64 0.66 9.48
CA THR A 24 -5.97 -0.28 10.38
C THR A 24 -6.96 -1.14 11.14
N GLU A 25 -7.98 -0.54 11.78
CA GLU A 25 -9.03 -1.26 12.50
C GLU A 25 -9.80 -2.22 11.58
N ALA A 26 -10.17 -1.76 10.38
CA ALA A 26 -10.89 -2.57 9.42
C ALA A 26 -10.04 -3.74 8.88
N LEU A 27 -8.72 -3.55 8.71
CA LEU A 27 -7.77 -4.59 8.34
C LEU A 27 -7.54 -5.59 9.48
N LEU A 28 -7.44 -5.13 10.72
CA LEU A 28 -7.35 -6.00 11.90
C LEU A 28 -8.60 -6.86 12.09
N ASN A 29 -9.76 -6.43 11.59
CA ASN A 29 -10.98 -7.24 11.60
C ASN A 29 -11.13 -8.16 10.38
N ALA A 30 -10.24 -8.06 9.38
CA ALA A 30 -10.23 -8.91 8.20
C ALA A 30 -9.50 -10.25 8.46
N PRO A 31 -9.75 -11.29 7.64
CA PRO A 31 -8.98 -12.53 7.71
C PRO A 31 -7.58 -12.26 7.15
N ILE A 32 -6.61 -11.99 8.03
CA ILE A 32 -5.20 -11.75 7.69
C ILE A 32 -4.30 -12.40 8.75
N LYS A 33 -3.10 -12.83 8.35
CA LYS A 33 -2.07 -13.37 9.25
C LYS A 33 -1.50 -12.26 10.13
N LYS A 34 -1.10 -11.15 9.49
CA LYS A 34 -0.36 -10.05 10.11
C LYS A 34 -0.63 -8.74 9.40
N LEU A 35 -0.72 -7.66 10.17
CA LEU A 35 -0.76 -6.28 9.71
C LEU A 35 0.49 -5.55 10.18
N ILE A 36 1.19 -4.90 9.25
CA ILE A 36 2.33 -4.04 9.50
C ILE A 36 1.94 -2.66 9.00
N SER A 37 1.88 -1.66 9.88
CA SER A 37 1.57 -0.28 9.49
C SER A 37 2.80 0.60 9.63
N VAL A 38 3.07 1.44 8.62
CA VAL A 38 4.16 2.42 8.62
C VAL A 38 3.57 3.82 8.68
N GLU A 39 3.89 4.56 9.74
CA GLU A 39 3.38 5.92 9.97
C GLU A 39 4.51 6.88 10.34
N ILE A 40 4.61 7.97 9.57
CA ILE A 40 5.60 9.02 9.78
C ILE A 40 5.09 10.08 10.76
N ASP A 41 3.78 10.29 10.82
CA ASP A 41 3.18 11.36 11.60
C ASP A 41 2.97 10.93 13.06
N TYR A 42 3.82 11.47 13.92
CA TYR A 42 3.88 11.14 15.33
C TYR A 42 2.59 11.45 16.10
N GLN A 43 1.71 12.31 15.57
CA GLN A 43 0.45 12.62 16.23
C GLN A 43 -0.49 11.42 16.30
N PHE A 44 -0.35 10.47 15.35
CA PHE A 44 -1.19 9.29 15.28
C PHE A 44 -0.63 8.10 16.06
N TRP A 45 0.67 8.08 16.35
CA TRP A 45 1.32 6.97 17.05
C TRP A 45 0.62 6.56 18.34
N PRO A 46 0.23 7.46 19.27
CA PRO A 46 -0.40 7.05 20.52
C PRO A 46 -1.73 6.32 20.34
N ASN A 47 -2.46 6.59 19.26
CA ASN A 47 -3.73 5.90 18.97
C ASN A 47 -3.49 4.56 18.30
N LEU A 48 -2.53 4.48 17.38
CA LEU A 48 -2.15 3.23 16.71
C LEU A 48 -1.52 2.24 17.68
N GLU A 49 -0.70 2.72 18.64
CA GLU A 49 -0.11 1.86 19.68
C GLU A 49 -1.17 1.20 20.56
N LYS A 50 -2.33 1.84 20.78
CA LYS A 50 -3.43 1.22 21.53
C LYS A 50 -4.10 0.07 20.78
N MET A 51 -3.84 -0.08 19.48
CA MET A 51 -4.32 -1.19 18.65
C MET A 51 -3.38 -2.41 18.70
N GLU A 52 -2.44 -2.43 19.66
CA GLU A 52 -1.50 -3.54 19.87
C GLU A 52 -2.22 -4.89 19.91
N SER A 53 -1.70 -5.85 19.14
CA SER A 53 -2.13 -7.23 19.17
C SER A 53 -1.02 -8.14 18.64
N ASN A 54 -1.15 -9.45 18.85
CA ASN A 54 -0.19 -10.44 18.32
C ASN A 54 -0.04 -10.42 16.79
N LYS A 55 -1.03 -9.85 16.07
CA LYS A 55 -1.02 -9.74 14.62
C LYS A 55 -0.73 -8.33 14.11
N PHE A 56 -0.49 -7.35 14.99
CA PHE A 56 -0.25 -5.96 14.61
C PHE A 56 1.19 -5.54 14.88
N SER A 57 1.77 -4.73 13.99
CA SER A 57 3.09 -4.12 14.20
C SER A 57 3.07 -2.70 13.64
N LEU A 58 3.47 -1.72 14.44
CA LEU A 58 3.60 -0.32 14.04
C LEU A 58 5.08 0.03 13.84
N ILE A 59 5.40 0.60 12.68
CA ILE A 59 6.71 1.15 12.34
C ILE A 59 6.58 2.66 12.25
N LYS A 60 7.37 3.35 13.06
CA LYS A 60 7.34 4.81 13.24
C LYS A 60 8.43 5.47 12.38
N GLU A 61 8.28 5.39 11.06
CA GLU A 61 9.31 5.79 10.10
C GLU A 61 8.69 6.31 8.81
N ASP A 62 9.47 7.06 8.03
CA ASP A 62 9.15 7.37 6.63
C ASP A 62 9.11 6.08 5.80
N ALA A 63 7.96 5.80 5.18
CA ALA A 63 7.78 4.64 4.30
C ALA A 63 8.78 4.57 3.15
N LEU A 64 9.33 5.72 2.69
CA LEU A 64 10.39 5.73 1.70
C LEU A 64 11.72 5.18 2.24
N GLN A 65 11.92 5.10 3.55
CA GLN A 65 13.14 4.59 4.19
C GLN A 65 13.02 3.12 4.62
N VAL A 66 11.85 2.50 4.44
CA VAL A 66 11.57 1.13 4.87
C VAL A 66 11.59 0.19 3.65
N PRO A 67 12.68 -0.56 3.41
CA PRO A 67 12.74 -1.51 2.30
C PRO A 67 11.85 -2.74 2.56
N LEU A 68 11.27 -3.30 1.51
CA LEU A 68 10.36 -4.47 1.64
C LEU A 68 11.10 -5.73 2.08
N SER A 69 12.42 -5.79 1.83
CA SER A 69 13.31 -6.86 2.29
C SER A 69 13.37 -7.03 3.81
N ASN A 70 12.87 -6.06 4.58
CA ASN A 70 12.81 -6.16 6.04
C ASN A 70 11.67 -7.07 6.53
N PHE A 71 10.80 -7.54 5.64
CA PHE A 71 9.60 -8.28 5.99
C PHE A 71 9.59 -9.69 5.41
N GLU A 72 8.75 -10.54 6.00
CA GLU A 72 8.38 -11.83 5.41
C GLU A 72 7.55 -11.56 4.15
N THR A 73 8.01 -12.07 3.01
CA THR A 73 7.36 -11.91 1.70
C THR A 73 6.60 -13.18 1.30
N PRO A 74 5.59 -13.10 0.41
CA PRO A 74 5.10 -11.89 -0.26
C PRO A 74 4.20 -11.02 0.61
N LEU A 75 4.24 -9.70 0.37
CA LEU A 75 3.41 -8.70 1.03
C LEU A 75 2.22 -8.30 0.16
N LYS A 76 1.06 -8.06 0.79
CA LYS A 76 -0.05 -7.35 0.16
C LYS A 76 -0.07 -5.90 0.64
N ILE A 77 0.14 -4.94 -0.24
CA ILE A 77 0.23 -3.52 0.13
C ILE A 77 -1.16 -2.88 0.02
N ILE A 78 -1.65 -2.31 1.11
CA ILE A 78 -2.95 -1.64 1.17
C ILE A 78 -2.76 -0.27 1.78
N ALA A 79 -2.94 0.79 1.00
CA ALA A 79 -2.59 2.12 1.48
C ALA A 79 -3.50 3.22 0.93
N ASN A 80 -3.67 4.26 1.75
CA ASN A 80 -4.21 5.53 1.31
C ASN A 80 -3.06 6.52 1.13
N LEU A 81 -2.55 6.66 -0.09
CA LEU A 81 -1.30 7.37 -0.32
C LEU A 81 -1.53 8.87 -0.57
N PRO A 82 -0.82 9.75 0.16
CA PRO A 82 -0.87 11.17 -0.10
C PRO A 82 -0.18 11.52 -1.42
N TYR A 83 -0.55 12.67 -1.97
CA TYR A 83 -0.26 13.08 -3.34
C TYR A 83 1.23 13.28 -3.63
N ASN A 84 1.98 13.72 -2.62
CA ASN A 84 3.40 14.04 -2.73
C ASN A 84 4.31 12.80 -2.78
N VAL A 85 3.88 11.66 -2.24
CA VAL A 85 4.75 10.47 -2.09
C VAL A 85 4.24 9.24 -2.84
N GLY A 86 2.97 9.20 -3.23
CA GLY A 86 2.36 8.00 -3.82
C GLY A 86 3.10 7.46 -5.05
N THR A 87 3.50 8.33 -5.98
CA THR A 87 4.26 7.90 -7.17
C THR A 87 5.65 7.37 -6.81
N ALA A 88 6.35 8.00 -5.85
CA ALA A 88 7.69 7.57 -5.44
C ALA A 88 7.65 6.19 -4.75
N LEU A 89 6.65 5.96 -3.90
CA LEU A 89 6.43 4.65 -3.26
C LEU A 89 6.11 3.56 -4.27
N ILE A 90 5.21 3.83 -5.23
CA ILE A 90 4.89 2.88 -6.29
C ILE A 90 6.15 2.49 -7.06
N VAL A 91 6.98 3.45 -7.48
CA VAL A 91 8.24 3.17 -8.19
C VAL A 91 9.13 2.25 -7.35
N LYS A 92 9.31 2.54 -6.05
CA LYS A 92 10.13 1.71 -5.15
C LYS A 92 9.60 0.28 -4.96
N TRP A 93 8.27 0.10 -4.93
CA TRP A 93 7.66 -1.22 -4.81
C TRP A 93 7.76 -2.01 -6.11
N ILE A 94 7.61 -1.34 -7.25
CA ILE A 94 7.83 -1.96 -8.57
C ILE A 94 9.29 -2.45 -8.70
N GLU A 95 10.27 -1.73 -8.18
CA GLU A 95 11.67 -2.18 -8.13
C GLU A 95 11.89 -3.43 -7.24
N GLN A 96 10.95 -3.71 -6.33
CA GLN A 96 10.96 -4.85 -5.41
C GLN A 96 9.74 -5.76 -5.64
N ILE A 97 9.25 -5.85 -6.89
CA ILE A 97 7.95 -6.46 -7.19
C ILE A 97 7.87 -7.94 -6.77
N ASP A 98 8.99 -8.67 -6.75
CA ASP A 98 9.05 -10.07 -6.29
C ASP A 98 8.68 -10.24 -4.80
N SER A 99 8.73 -9.14 -4.03
CA SER A 99 8.33 -9.11 -2.62
C SER A 99 6.84 -8.81 -2.43
N VAL A 100 6.09 -8.54 -3.50
CA VAL A 100 4.70 -8.04 -3.45
C VAL A 100 3.78 -8.99 -4.20
N SER A 101 2.73 -9.47 -3.54
CA SER A 101 1.68 -10.25 -4.19
C SER A 101 0.67 -9.36 -4.91
N ASP A 102 0.13 -8.36 -4.19
CA ASP A 102 -0.90 -7.45 -4.70
C ASP A 102 -0.77 -6.06 -4.06
N MET A 103 -1.30 -5.06 -4.75
CA MET A 103 -1.42 -3.70 -4.25
C MET A 103 -2.86 -3.19 -4.41
N VAL A 104 -3.45 -2.69 -3.33
CA VAL A 104 -4.74 -1.97 -3.36
C VAL A 104 -4.54 -0.58 -2.78
N LEU A 105 -4.44 0.40 -3.69
CA LEU A 105 -4.02 1.76 -3.35
C LEU A 105 -5.16 2.75 -3.59
N MET A 106 -5.41 3.63 -2.63
CA MET A 106 -6.18 4.86 -2.84
C MET A 106 -5.23 5.99 -3.20
N LEU A 107 -5.52 6.66 -4.32
CA LEU A 107 -4.68 7.65 -4.98
C LEU A 107 -5.59 8.73 -5.61
N GLN A 108 -5.03 9.86 -6.02
CA GLN A 108 -5.80 10.79 -6.87
C GLN A 108 -6.21 10.11 -8.14
N LYS A 109 -7.41 10.50 -8.60
CA LYS A 109 -7.94 10.11 -9.89
C LYS A 109 -6.93 10.33 -11.02
N GLU A 110 -6.22 11.45 -11.07
CA GLU A 110 -5.21 11.73 -12.12
C GLU A 110 -4.03 10.75 -12.10
N VAL A 111 -3.57 10.33 -10.93
CA VAL A 111 -2.48 9.35 -10.80
C VAL A 111 -2.96 7.97 -11.25
N VAL A 112 -4.17 7.58 -10.84
CA VAL A 112 -4.81 6.33 -11.28
C VAL A 112 -5.03 6.32 -12.80
N ASP A 113 -5.51 7.43 -13.36
CA ASP A 113 -5.75 7.59 -14.80
C ASP A 113 -4.44 7.43 -15.59
N ARG A 114 -3.31 7.95 -15.07
CA ARG A 114 -1.97 7.73 -15.65
C ARG A 114 -1.49 6.29 -15.52
N ILE A 115 -1.66 5.64 -14.37
CA ILE A 115 -1.24 4.24 -14.16
C ILE A 115 -2.00 3.30 -15.11
N CYS A 116 -3.29 3.53 -15.30
CA CYS A 116 -4.16 2.68 -16.12
C CYS A 116 -4.28 3.17 -17.58
N ALA A 117 -3.50 4.17 -18.00
CA ALA A 117 -3.59 4.73 -19.35
C ALA A 117 -3.23 3.68 -20.41
N ILE A 118 -3.86 3.78 -21.59
CA ILE A 118 -3.52 2.96 -22.76
C ILE A 118 -2.62 3.75 -23.72
N PRO A 119 -1.81 3.10 -24.57
CA PRO A 119 -0.93 3.77 -25.52
C PRO A 119 -1.66 4.81 -26.38
N ARG A 120 -0.95 5.89 -26.72
CA ARG A 120 -1.45 7.01 -27.56
C ARG A 120 -2.61 7.80 -26.93
N THR A 121 -2.68 7.87 -25.61
CA THR A 121 -3.58 8.77 -24.88
C THR A 121 -2.82 9.87 -24.18
N LYS A 122 -3.52 10.94 -23.77
CA LYS A 122 -2.92 12.10 -23.09
C LYS A 122 -2.21 11.71 -21.78
N ASP A 123 -2.76 10.73 -21.06
CA ASP A 123 -2.26 10.31 -19.74
C ASP A 123 -1.19 9.22 -19.83
N TYR A 124 -0.95 8.66 -21.03
CA TYR A 124 0.07 7.65 -21.27
C TYR A 124 1.47 8.23 -21.14
N GLY A 125 2.28 7.66 -20.25
CA GLY A 125 3.65 8.12 -20.08
C GLY A 125 4.52 7.16 -19.26
N ARG A 126 5.61 7.68 -18.71
CA ARG A 126 6.62 6.90 -17.98
C ARG A 126 6.03 6.02 -16.87
N LEU A 127 5.13 6.57 -16.05
CA LEU A 127 4.52 5.83 -14.94
C LEU A 127 3.67 4.66 -15.44
N THR A 128 2.91 4.87 -16.51
CA THR A 128 2.12 3.82 -17.17
C THR A 128 3.00 2.66 -17.61
N ILE A 129 4.07 2.97 -18.36
CA ILE A 129 5.00 1.97 -18.89
C ILE A 129 5.66 1.19 -17.76
N LEU A 130 6.13 1.89 -16.74
CA LEU A 130 6.81 1.28 -15.60
C LEU A 130 5.88 0.27 -14.90
N VAL A 131 4.68 0.69 -14.52
CA VAL A 131 3.74 -0.18 -13.78
C VAL A 131 3.25 -1.32 -14.66
N GLN A 132 2.78 -1.02 -15.88
CA GLN A 132 2.17 -2.04 -16.76
C GLN A 132 3.18 -3.04 -17.34
N SER A 133 4.49 -2.75 -17.26
CA SER A 133 5.53 -3.69 -17.68
C SER A 133 5.70 -4.88 -16.74
N VAL A 134 5.27 -4.75 -15.48
CA VAL A 134 5.44 -5.79 -14.45
C VAL A 134 4.14 -6.13 -13.71
N CYS A 135 3.10 -5.30 -13.82
CA CYS A 135 1.83 -5.49 -13.12
C CYS A 135 0.64 -5.34 -14.07
N ASN A 136 -0.46 -6.03 -13.75
CA ASN A 136 -1.76 -5.71 -14.33
C ASN A 136 -2.45 -4.63 -13.48
N ALA A 137 -2.61 -3.43 -14.02
CA ALA A 137 -3.25 -2.33 -13.32
C ALA A 137 -4.75 -2.24 -13.63
N LYS A 138 -5.58 -2.17 -12.58
CA LYS A 138 -7.03 -2.01 -12.71
C LYS A 138 -7.53 -0.86 -11.83
N LYS A 139 -8.33 0.02 -12.42
CA LYS A 139 -9.05 1.08 -11.71
C LYS A 139 -10.26 0.49 -10.97
N CYS A 140 -10.39 0.83 -9.69
CA CYS A 140 -11.47 0.42 -8.80
C CYS A 140 -12.20 1.65 -8.23
N PHE A 141 -13.40 1.46 -7.67
CA PHE A 141 -14.27 2.52 -7.13
C PHE A 141 -14.81 2.13 -5.76
#